data_AF-A0A966UR00-F1
#
_entry.id   AF-A0A966UR00-F1
#
_cell.length_a   1.000
_cell.length_b   1.000
_cell.length_c   1.000
_cell.angle_alpha   90.00
_cell.angle_beta   90.00
_cell.angle_gamma   90.00
#
_symmetry.space_group_name_H-M   'P 1'
#
loop_
_entity.id
_entity.type
_entity.pdbx_description
1 polymer ?
#
loop_
_entity_poly.entity_id
_entity_poly.type
_entity_poly.pdbx_seq_one_letter_code
_entity_poly.pdbx_strand_id
1 'polypeptide(L)'
;MANIVPDSFKQELFLATHNFNTTSGNTFKLALYTTVSGFSTGTTNYITTNEASGTGYSAGGTTLVNSTVTVAQNISFVSFNNVTFSTATLTASCCLIYNSTQSNKAVVVLDFGGSKTSTNGDFTIQFPTANSTSAVLRIS
;
A
#
# COMPACT_ATOMS: atom_id res chain seq x y z
N MET A 1 -15.31 -2.28 5.66
CA MET A 1 -14.01 -1.81 5.16
C MET A 1 -13.07 -1.75 6.34
N ALA A 2 -12.09 -2.64 6.40
CA ALA A 2 -11.12 -2.68 7.49
C ALA A 2 -9.71 -2.82 6.92
N ASN A 3 -8.94 -1.75 7.03
CA ASN A 3 -7.52 -1.79 6.68
C ASN A 3 -6.78 -2.64 7.71
N ILE A 4 -5.79 -3.40 7.27
CA ILE A 4 -5.02 -4.32 8.12
C ILE A 4 -3.59 -3.80 8.20
N VAL A 5 -3.14 -3.50 9.41
CA VAL A 5 -1.75 -3.15 9.68
C VAL A 5 -1.07 -4.37 10.32
N PRO A 6 -0.11 -5.02 9.64
CA PRO A 6 0.66 -6.12 10.20
C PRO A 6 1.30 -5.81 11.55
N ASP A 7 1.34 -6.80 12.44
CA ASP A 7 2.03 -6.70 13.71
C ASP A 7 3.55 -6.62 13.53
N SER A 8 4.09 -7.28 12.50
CA SER A 8 5.50 -7.16 12.12
C SER A 8 5.86 -5.73 11.75
N PHE A 9 5.03 -5.03 10.97
CA PHE A 9 5.29 -3.63 10.58
C PHE A 9 5.42 -2.73 11.81
N LYS A 10 4.55 -2.89 12.82
CA LYS A 10 4.59 -2.11 14.06
C LYS A 10 5.91 -2.33 14.82
N GLN A 11 6.36 -3.59 14.93
CA GLN A 11 7.66 -3.92 15.54
C GLN A 11 8.82 -3.33 14.71
N GLU A 12 8.76 -3.48 13.40
CA GLU A 12 9.81 -3.09 12.45
C GLU A 12 10.04 -1.58 12.40
N LEU A 13 9.03 -0.76 12.73
CA LEU A 13 9.20 0.67 12.93
C LEU A 13 10.17 0.99 14.08
N PHE A 14 10.12 0.25 15.19
CA PHE A 14 11.06 0.41 16.31
C PHE A 14 12.46 -0.12 16.00
N LEU A 15 12.59 -0.96 14.98
CA LEU A 15 13.87 -1.50 14.51
C LEU A 15 14.47 -0.67 13.35
N ALA A 16 13.85 0.47 13.01
CA ALA A 16 14.24 1.33 11.90
C ALA A 16 14.29 0.63 10.53
N THR A 17 13.54 -0.47 10.37
CA THR A 17 13.52 -1.25 9.13
C THR A 17 12.90 -0.48 7.97
N HIS A 18 11.91 0.39 8.24
CA HIS A 18 11.18 1.13 7.21
C HIS A 18 11.60 2.59 7.16
N ASN A 19 12.34 2.96 6.13
CA ASN A 19 12.71 4.35 5.88
C ASN A 19 11.80 4.96 4.80
N PHE A 20 10.87 5.83 5.20
CA PHE A 20 9.93 6.49 4.28
C PHE A 20 10.47 7.78 3.63
N ASN A 21 11.75 8.12 3.81
CA ASN A 21 12.37 9.30 3.19
C ASN A 21 12.22 9.28 1.66
N THR A 22 11.92 10.43 1.05
CA THR A 22 11.60 10.54 -0.38
C THR A 22 12.83 10.49 -1.31
N THR A 23 14.03 10.72 -0.79
CA THR A 23 15.27 10.83 -1.59
C THR A 23 16.22 9.66 -1.37
N SER A 24 16.39 9.22 -0.12
CA SER A 24 17.32 8.13 0.26
C SER A 24 16.64 7.02 1.05
N GLY A 25 15.31 6.96 1.02
CA GLY A 25 14.53 5.95 1.73
C GLY A 25 14.45 4.62 1.00
N ASN A 26 13.62 3.75 1.56
CA ASN A 26 13.28 2.47 0.99
C ASN A 26 12.31 2.59 -0.18
N THR A 27 12.28 1.57 -1.03
CA THR A 27 11.31 1.47 -2.13
C THR A 27 10.09 0.69 -1.68
N PHE A 28 8.94 1.36 -1.70
CA PHE A 28 7.64 0.75 -1.42
C PHE A 28 6.91 0.45 -2.73
N LYS A 29 6.20 -0.67 -2.75
CA LYS A 29 5.37 -1.08 -3.89
C LYS A 29 3.94 -1.33 -3.43
N LEU A 30 3.01 -1.20 -4.37
CA LEU A 30 1.60 -1.52 -4.19
C LEU A 30 1.21 -2.64 -5.15
N ALA A 31 0.76 -3.76 -4.59
CA ALA A 31 0.18 -4.88 -5.34
C ALA A 31 -1.34 -4.95 -5.11
N LEU A 32 -2.09 -5.22 -6.18
CA LEU A 32 -3.55 -5.34 -6.17
C LEU A 32 -3.98 -6.79 -5.96
N TYR A 33 -5.05 -7.02 -5.21
CA TYR A 33 -5.56 -8.36 -4.91
C TYR A 33 -7.05 -8.46 -5.17
N THR A 34 -7.51 -9.64 -5.58
CA THR A 34 -8.92 -9.89 -5.90
C THR A 34 -9.80 -10.03 -4.65
N THR A 35 -9.20 -10.32 -3.51
CA THR A 35 -9.88 -10.48 -2.22
C THR A 35 -8.98 -10.08 -1.07
N VAL A 36 -9.57 -9.53 0.00
CA VAL A 36 -8.89 -9.30 1.27
C VAL A 36 -8.76 -10.59 2.10
N SER A 37 -9.55 -11.62 1.77
CA SER A 37 -9.49 -12.93 2.42
C SER A 37 -8.13 -13.60 2.13
N GLY A 38 -7.32 -13.74 3.18
CA GLY A 38 -5.92 -14.18 3.07
C GLY A 38 -4.94 -13.23 3.76
N PHE A 39 -5.37 -12.01 4.06
CA PHE A 39 -4.62 -11.06 4.87
C PHE A 39 -5.06 -11.07 6.33
N SER A 40 -4.10 -10.89 7.23
CA SER A 40 -4.34 -10.72 8.66
C SER A 40 -3.23 -9.87 9.29
N THR A 41 -3.32 -9.57 10.59
CA THR A 41 -2.22 -8.88 11.28
C THR A 41 -0.94 -9.74 11.33
N GLY A 42 -1.04 -11.06 11.08
CA GLY A 42 0.11 -11.96 10.93
C GLY A 42 0.76 -11.96 9.54
N THR A 43 0.25 -11.19 8.56
CA THR A 43 0.91 -11.08 7.26
C THR A 43 2.24 -10.34 7.40
N THR A 44 3.37 -11.02 7.22
CA THR A 44 4.70 -10.42 7.40
C THR A 44 5.30 -9.84 6.13
N ASN A 45 4.94 -10.38 4.97
CA ASN A 45 5.55 -10.06 3.68
C ASN A 45 4.51 -10.03 2.57
N TYR A 46 4.92 -9.55 1.40
CA TYR A 46 4.23 -9.74 0.14
C TYR A 46 3.84 -11.21 -0.09
N ILE A 47 2.60 -11.40 -0.56
CA ILE A 47 2.06 -12.71 -0.93
C ILE A 47 1.67 -12.71 -2.41
N THR A 48 1.86 -13.82 -3.10
CA THR A 48 1.48 -13.99 -4.51
C THR A 48 0.07 -14.56 -4.67
N THR A 49 -0.44 -15.21 -3.62
CA THR A 49 -1.78 -15.80 -3.63
C THR A 49 -2.85 -14.72 -3.76
N ASN A 50 -3.80 -14.94 -4.67
CA ASN A 50 -4.92 -14.03 -4.96
C ASN A 50 -4.53 -12.64 -5.49
N GLU A 51 -3.28 -12.44 -5.92
CA GLU A 51 -2.89 -11.21 -6.61
C GLU A 51 -3.72 -11.05 -7.91
N ALA A 52 -4.13 -9.82 -8.19
CA ALA A 52 -4.86 -9.51 -9.40
C ALA A 52 -3.98 -9.76 -10.64
N SER A 53 -4.63 -10.06 -11.76
CA SER A 53 -3.98 -10.17 -13.08
C SER A 53 -4.91 -9.59 -14.14
N GLY A 54 -4.33 -9.17 -15.27
CA GLY A 54 -5.07 -8.56 -16.36
C GLY A 54 -4.22 -7.61 -17.19
N THR A 55 -4.78 -7.12 -18.29
CA THR A 55 -4.13 -6.11 -19.14
C THR A 55 -3.85 -4.84 -18.33
N GLY A 56 -2.70 -4.19 -18.57
CA GLY A 56 -2.30 -2.96 -17.87
C GLY A 56 -1.81 -3.17 -16.43
N TYR A 57 -1.69 -4.42 -15.96
CA TYR A 57 -1.16 -4.76 -14.65
C TYR A 57 -0.11 -5.88 -14.74
N SER A 58 0.88 -5.86 -13.85
CA SER A 58 1.90 -6.90 -13.72
C SER A 58 2.04 -7.30 -12.26
N ALA A 59 2.25 -8.61 -12.03
CA ALA A 59 2.44 -9.15 -10.70
C ALA A 59 3.60 -8.46 -9.94
N GLY A 60 3.45 -8.32 -8.63
CA GLY A 60 4.25 -7.45 -7.78
C GLY A 60 3.87 -5.96 -7.86
N GLY A 61 2.94 -5.59 -8.73
CA GLY A 61 2.40 -4.24 -8.87
C GLY A 61 3.43 -3.16 -9.16
N THR A 62 3.14 -1.92 -8.76
CA THR A 62 3.94 -0.74 -9.12
C THR A 62 4.70 -0.14 -7.94
N THR A 63 5.76 0.61 -8.23
CA THR A 63 6.51 1.39 -7.24
C THR A 63 5.72 2.63 -6.84
N LEU A 64 5.65 2.88 -5.54
CA LEU A 64 5.04 4.08 -4.98
C LEU A 64 6.05 5.22 -4.87
N VAL A 65 5.55 6.45 -4.98
CA VAL A 65 6.27 7.66 -4.62
C VAL A 65 5.74 8.13 -3.27
N ASN A 66 6.59 8.11 -2.25
CA ASN A 66 6.20 8.56 -0.90
C ASN A 66 6.01 10.09 -0.88
N SER A 67 5.06 10.55 -0.07
CA SER A 67 5.04 11.94 0.38
C SER A 67 6.07 12.17 1.49
N THR A 68 6.47 13.42 1.70
CA THR A 68 7.39 13.76 2.79
C THR A 68 6.78 13.42 4.16
N VAL A 69 7.52 12.64 4.96
CA VAL A 69 7.16 12.35 6.36
C VAL A 69 7.15 13.67 7.13
N THR A 70 6.02 13.99 7.76
CA THR A 70 5.81 15.25 8.48
C THR A 70 5.10 14.99 9.81
N VAL A 71 5.27 15.88 10.78
CA VAL A 71 4.52 15.89 12.04
C VAL A 71 3.66 17.13 12.14
N ALA A 72 2.40 16.97 12.54
CA ALA A 72 1.50 18.07 12.89
C ALA A 72 0.50 17.58 13.94
N GLN A 73 0.08 18.46 14.86
CA GLN A 73 -0.85 18.11 15.93
C GLN A 73 -0.43 16.86 16.73
N ASN A 74 0.87 16.73 17.01
CA ASN A 74 1.49 15.57 17.69
C ASN A 74 1.30 14.21 16.98
N ILE A 75 0.95 14.21 15.70
CA ILE A 75 0.78 13.01 14.88
C ILE A 75 1.83 13.05 13.78
N SER A 76 2.71 12.04 13.73
CA SER A 76 3.62 11.82 12.61
C SER A 76 2.88 11.04 11.52
N PHE A 77 3.02 11.46 10.27
CA PHE A 77 2.25 10.88 9.18
C PHE A 77 3.02 10.81 7.85
N VAL A 78 2.61 9.85 7.02
CA VAL A 78 3.08 9.67 5.65
C VAL A 78 1.97 9.10 4.76
N SER A 79 2.02 9.46 3.47
CA SER A 79 1.14 8.97 2.42
C SER A 79 1.96 8.71 1.16
N PHE A 80 1.27 8.41 0.06
CA PHE A 80 1.86 8.15 -1.24
C PHE A 80 1.14 8.97 -2.31
N ASN A 81 1.83 9.27 -3.41
CA ASN A 81 1.20 9.82 -4.59
C ASN A 81 0.23 8.80 -5.19
N ASN A 82 -0.81 9.32 -5.85
CA ASN A 82 -1.75 8.50 -6.59
C ASN A 82 -1.03 7.63 -7.63
N VAL A 83 -1.62 6.46 -7.86
CA VAL A 83 -1.17 5.52 -8.88
C VAL A 83 -2.28 5.30 -9.87
N THR A 84 -1.95 5.29 -11.16
CA THR A 84 -2.88 4.93 -12.23
C THR A 84 -2.29 3.79 -13.04
N PHE A 85 -3.04 2.70 -13.17
CA PHE A 85 -2.80 1.64 -14.14
C PHE A 85 -3.63 1.94 -15.40
N SER A 86 -2.99 2.47 -16.44
CA SER A 86 -3.68 2.88 -17.66
C SER A 86 -4.04 1.70 -18.55
N THR A 87 -5.12 1.84 -19.33
CA THR A 87 -5.64 0.79 -20.24
C THR A 87 -5.85 -0.56 -19.55
N ALA A 88 -6.18 -0.52 -18.26
CA ALA A 88 -6.32 -1.68 -17.43
C ALA A 88 -7.63 -2.43 -17.70
N THR A 89 -7.53 -3.76 -17.73
CA THR A 89 -8.68 -4.67 -17.63
C THR A 89 -8.43 -5.61 -16.47
N LEU A 90 -8.84 -5.20 -15.27
CA LEU A 90 -8.56 -5.90 -14.02
C LEU A 90 -9.66 -5.66 -12.98
N THR A 91 -9.79 -6.61 -12.06
CA THR A 91 -10.65 -6.49 -10.86
C THR A 91 -9.78 -6.63 -9.60
N ALA A 92 -9.93 -5.70 -8.66
CA ALA A 92 -9.26 -5.74 -7.37
C ALA A 92 -10.18 -5.25 -6.25
N SER A 93 -10.07 -5.87 -5.07
CA SER A 93 -10.88 -5.56 -3.88
C SER A 93 -10.05 -4.92 -2.77
N CYS A 94 -8.72 -5.08 -2.81
CA CYS A 94 -7.79 -4.47 -1.89
C CYS A 94 -6.41 -4.32 -2.54
N CYS A 95 -5.50 -3.66 -1.83
CA CYS A 95 -4.09 -3.66 -2.17
C CYS A 95 -3.20 -3.87 -0.94
N LEU A 96 -2.03 -4.48 -1.14
CA LEU A 96 -0.95 -4.51 -0.16
C LEU A 96 0.11 -3.48 -0.55
N ILE A 97 0.45 -2.61 0.40
CA ILE A 97 1.69 -1.83 0.35
C ILE A 97 2.78 -2.62 1.08
N TYR A 98 3.93 -2.78 0.45
CA TYR A 98 5.06 -3.53 1.01
C TYR A 98 6.41 -2.86 0.68
N ASN A 99 7.42 -3.10 1.53
CA ASN A 99 8.77 -2.59 1.39
C ASN A 99 9.63 -3.56 0.56
N SER A 100 9.75 -3.29 -0.74
CA SER A 100 10.48 -4.14 -1.68
C SER A 100 11.98 -4.20 -1.40
N THR A 101 12.56 -3.15 -0.82
CA THR A 101 14.00 -3.12 -0.47
C THR A 101 14.34 -3.84 0.83
N GLN A 102 13.34 -4.26 1.60
CA GLN A 102 13.52 -4.95 2.89
C GLN A 102 12.80 -6.29 2.86
N SER A 103 13.24 -7.17 1.96
CA SER A 103 12.70 -8.55 1.80
C SER A 103 11.18 -8.60 1.61
N ASN A 104 10.62 -7.61 0.92
CA ASN A 104 9.19 -7.48 0.67
C ASN A 104 8.32 -7.45 1.94
N LYS A 105 8.80 -6.87 3.04
CA LYS A 105 8.05 -6.75 4.29
C LYS A 105 6.73 -5.99 4.10
N ALA A 106 5.64 -6.55 4.63
CA ALA A 106 4.30 -5.98 4.51
C ALA A 106 4.18 -4.71 5.37
N VAL A 107 3.50 -3.69 4.85
CA VAL A 107 3.31 -2.40 5.54
C VAL A 107 1.85 -2.20 5.94
N VAL A 108 0.94 -2.28 4.97
CA VAL A 108 -0.50 -2.12 5.21
C VAL A 108 -1.30 -2.73 4.06
N VAL A 109 -2.42 -3.36 4.40
CA VAL A 109 -3.45 -3.76 3.44
C VAL A 109 -4.57 -2.72 3.49
N LEU A 110 -4.88 -2.13 2.34
CA LEU A 110 -5.98 -1.20 2.18
C LEU A 110 -7.15 -1.92 1.52
N ASP A 111 -8.27 -1.99 2.22
CA ASP A 111 -9.51 -2.60 1.75
C ASP A 111 -10.32 -1.54 1.00
N PHE A 112 -10.76 -1.84 -0.23
CA PHE A 112 -11.56 -0.92 -1.04
C PHE A 112 -13.06 -0.98 -0.70
N GLY A 113 -13.45 -1.81 0.26
CA GLY A 113 -14.83 -2.03 0.66
C GLY A 113 -15.64 -2.86 -0.35
N GLY A 114 -14.94 -3.58 -1.23
CA GLY A 114 -15.52 -4.41 -2.30
C GLY A 114 -14.77 -4.28 -3.63
N SER A 115 -15.09 -5.17 -4.56
CA SER A 115 -14.44 -5.25 -5.87
C SER A 115 -14.61 -3.95 -6.66
N LYS A 116 -13.50 -3.48 -7.23
CA LYS A 116 -13.43 -2.40 -8.23
C LYS A 116 -12.93 -3.01 -9.52
N THR A 117 -13.51 -2.63 -10.65
CA THR A 117 -13.17 -3.17 -11.97
C THR A 117 -12.93 -2.04 -12.95
N SER A 118 -11.88 -2.16 -13.74
CA SER A 118 -11.69 -1.40 -14.97
C SER A 118 -11.73 -2.35 -16.17
N THR A 119 -12.22 -1.86 -17.30
CA THR A 119 -12.24 -2.59 -18.59
C THR A 119 -11.74 -1.64 -19.66
N ASN A 120 -10.53 -1.88 -20.17
CA ASN A 120 -9.84 -1.02 -21.13
C ASN A 120 -9.83 0.46 -20.72
N GLY A 121 -9.62 0.74 -19.43
CA GLY A 121 -9.65 2.09 -18.87
C GLY A 121 -8.70 2.24 -17.69
N ASP A 122 -8.61 3.45 -17.14
CA ASP A 122 -7.72 3.72 -16.02
C ASP A 122 -8.24 3.09 -14.72
N PHE A 123 -7.37 2.33 -14.04
CA PHE A 123 -7.58 1.91 -12.65
C PHE A 123 -6.72 2.78 -11.73
N THR A 124 -7.35 3.73 -11.04
CA THR A 124 -6.63 4.72 -10.21
C THR A 124 -6.80 4.44 -8.73
N ILE A 125 -5.68 4.34 -8.01
CA ILE A 125 -5.61 4.40 -6.56
C ILE A 125 -5.43 5.86 -6.16
N GLN A 126 -6.50 6.46 -5.65
CA GLN A 126 -6.46 7.78 -5.04
C GLN A 126 -6.14 7.65 -3.56
N PHE A 127 -4.99 8.18 -3.14
CA PHE A 127 -4.67 8.28 -1.73
C PHE A 127 -5.28 9.55 -1.11
N PRO A 128 -5.65 9.51 0.18
CA PRO A 128 -6.10 10.70 0.87
C PRO A 128 -4.95 11.71 1.06
N THR A 129 -5.31 12.98 1.22
CA THR A 129 -4.37 14.06 1.53
C THR A 129 -3.55 13.70 2.77
N ALA A 130 -2.23 13.89 2.69
CA ALA A 130 -1.32 13.64 3.81
C ALA A 130 -1.45 14.75 4.86
N ASN A 131 -2.18 14.48 5.94
CA ASN A 131 -2.24 15.31 7.14
C ASN A 131 -2.51 14.43 8.37
N SER A 132 -2.56 15.04 9.56
CA SER A 132 -2.76 14.33 10.83
C SER A 132 -4.10 13.60 10.96
N THR A 133 -5.10 13.91 10.12
CA THR A 133 -6.44 13.31 10.19
C THR A 133 -6.76 12.35 9.04
N SER A 134 -6.08 12.44 7.89
CA SER A 134 -6.42 11.68 6.69
C SER A 134 -5.28 10.89 6.05
N ALA A 135 -4.01 11.05 6.46
CA ALA A 135 -2.92 10.29 5.86
C ALA A 135 -3.08 8.75 5.99
N VAL A 136 -2.48 8.02 5.04
CA VAL A 136 -2.52 6.54 4.98
C VAL A 136 -1.91 5.91 6.23
N LEU A 137 -0.73 6.37 6.65
CA LEU A 137 -0.06 5.93 7.87
C LEU A 137 0.09 7.11 8.84
N ARG A 138 -0.27 6.87 10.10
CA ARG A 138 -0.24 7.86 11.19
C ARG A 138 0.18 7.20 12.50
N ILE A 139 1.01 7.88 13.28
CA ILE A 139 1.50 7.45 14.59
C ILE A 139 1.34 8.60 15.58
N SER A 140 0.84 8.29 16.78
CA SER A 140 0.59 9.21 17.90
C SER A 140 1.08 8.60 19.21
#